data_AF-A0AA42Y0S9-F1
#
_entry.id   AF-A0AA42Y0S9-F1
#
_cell.length_a   1.000
_cell.length_b   1.000
_cell.length_c   1.000
_cell.angle_alpha   90.00
_cell.angle_beta   90.00
_cell.angle_gamma   90.00
#
_symmetry.space_group_name_H-M   'P 1'
#
loop_
_entity.id
_entity.type
_entity.pdbx_description
1 polymer ?
#
loop_
_entity_poly.entity_id
_entity_poly.type
_entity_poly.pdbx_seq_one_letter_code
_entity_poly.pdbx_strand_id
1 'polypeptide(L)'
;MIRRLLGSALTIVGWVGWGICGFGGLGICLRVLYIQAGAWGVLGGFLLGPLTFLATPWYALVALGTWVPLVVCYAGGFVSTALIGIGAGVRY
;
A
#
# COMPACT_ATOMS: atom_id res chain seq x y z
N MET A 1 20.37 -25.00 -3.68
CA MET A 1 20.77 -23.73 -4.33
C MET A 1 19.57 -23.01 -4.98
N ILE A 2 18.83 -23.66 -5.89
CA ILE A 2 17.64 -23.09 -6.57
C ILE A 2 16.56 -22.55 -5.62
N ARG A 3 16.21 -23.28 -4.55
CA ARG A 3 15.20 -22.83 -3.57
C ARG A 3 15.56 -21.50 -2.89
N ARG A 4 16.83 -21.33 -2.50
CA ARG A 4 17.32 -20.09 -1.89
C ARG A 4 17.27 -18.89 -2.84
N LEU A 5 17.53 -19.11 -4.14
CA LEU A 5 17.43 -18.08 -5.16
C LEU A 5 15.98 -17.67 -5.40
N LEU A 6 15.08 -18.65 -5.54
CA LEU A 6 13.65 -18.40 -5.72
C LEU A 6 13.04 -17.66 -4.52
N GLY A 7 13.33 -18.11 -3.29
CA GLY A 7 12.85 -17.45 -2.07
C GLY A 7 13.35 -16.01 -1.94
N SER A 8 14.63 -15.76 -2.27
CA SER A 8 15.20 -14.41 -2.28
C SER A 8 14.54 -13.51 -3.31
N ALA A 9 14.30 -14.02 -4.52
CA ALA A 9 13.64 -13.26 -5.58
C ALA A 9 12.20 -12.86 -5.20
N LEU A 10 11.41 -13.80 -4.68
CA LEU A 10 10.05 -13.52 -4.21
C LEU A 10 10.02 -12.49 -3.07
N THR A 11 10.98 -12.59 -2.15
CA THR A 11 11.11 -11.64 -1.03
C THR A 11 11.43 -10.23 -1.54
N ILE A 12 12.36 -10.10 -2.49
CA ILE A 12 12.73 -8.80 -3.10
C ILE A 12 11.52 -8.19 -3.81
N VAL A 13 10.84 -8.96 -4.66
CA VAL A 13 9.64 -8.50 -5.37
C VAL A 13 8.56 -8.06 -4.38
N GLY A 14 8.36 -8.83 -3.30
CA GLY A 14 7.44 -8.46 -2.23
C GLY A 14 7.81 -7.15 -1.53
N TRP A 15 9.08 -6.92 -1.19
CA TRP A 15 9.53 -5.66 -0.60
C TRP A 15 9.40 -4.47 -1.54
N VAL A 16 9.73 -4.64 -2.82
CA VAL A 16 9.54 -3.60 -3.85
C VAL A 16 8.06 -3.27 -3.99
N GLY A 17 7.21 -4.29 -4.09
CA GLY A 17 5.76 -4.13 -4.13
C GLY A 17 5.22 -3.41 -2.89
N TRP A 18 5.71 -3.76 -1.70
CA TRP A 18 5.31 -3.14 -0.44
C TRP A 18 5.70 -1.67 -0.40
N GLY A 19 6.90 -1.32 -0.87
CA GLY A 19 7.34 0.07 -0.99
C GLY A 19 6.49 0.88 -1.98
N ILE A 20 6.24 0.34 -3.18
CA ILE A 20 5.44 1.02 -4.21
C ILE A 20 3.99 1.19 -3.76
N CYS A 21 3.37 0.13 -3.25
CA CYS A 21 1.97 0.15 -2.83
C CYS A 21 1.77 0.93 -1.52
N GLY A 22 2.76 0.88 -0.61
CA GLY A 22 2.80 1.67 0.61
C GLY A 22 2.97 3.16 0.30
N PHE A 23 4.13 3.58 -0.16
CA PHE A 23 4.39 5.01 -0.41
C PHE A 23 3.52 5.59 -1.53
N GLY A 24 3.28 4.82 -2.60
CA GLY A 24 2.36 5.22 -3.67
C GLY A 24 0.92 5.29 -3.19
N GLY A 25 0.47 4.34 -2.37
CA GLY A 25 -0.83 4.38 -1.72
C GLY A 25 -1.02 5.59 -0.82
N LEU A 26 0.00 5.94 -0.02
CA LEU A 26 0.00 7.15 0.81
C LEU A 26 -0.16 8.39 -0.06
N GLY A 27 0.61 8.51 -1.15
CA GLY A 27 0.50 9.63 -2.08
C GLY A 27 -0.89 9.77 -2.69
N ILE A 28 -1.54 8.65 -3.05
CA ILE A 28 -2.91 8.64 -3.55
C ILE A 28 -3.89 9.12 -2.47
N CYS A 29 -3.76 8.62 -1.24
CA CYS A 29 -4.61 9.03 -0.11
C CYS A 29 -4.44 10.52 0.23
N LEU A 30 -3.20 11.02 0.29
CA LEU A 30 -2.93 12.44 0.53
C LEU A 30 -3.46 13.32 -0.60
N ARG A 31 -3.40 12.86 -1.85
CA ARG A 31 -4.02 13.58 -2.97
C ARG A 31 -5.54 13.69 -2.82
N VAL A 32 -6.22 12.62 -2.38
CA VAL A 32 -7.66 12.68 -2.09
C VAL A 32 -7.94 13.70 -1.00
N LEU A 33 -7.15 13.69 0.08
CA LEU A 33 -7.31 14.66 1.17
C LEU A 33 -7.00 16.10 0.73
N TYR A 34 -6.04 16.30 -0.16
CA TYR A 34 -5.74 17.61 -0.73
C TYR A 34 -6.92 18.17 -1.52
N ILE A 35 -7.55 17.33 -2.35
CA ILE A 35 -8.70 17.75 -3.17
C ILE A 35 -9.90 18.12 -2.29
N GLN A 36 -10.11 17.43 -1.17
CA GLN A 36 -11.29 17.61 -0.32
C GLN A 36 -11.10 18.64 0.81
N ALA A 37 -9.92 18.69 1.41
CA ALA A 37 -9.64 19.46 2.62
C ALA A 37 -8.37 20.32 2.50
N GLY A 38 -7.78 20.43 1.30
CA GLY A 38 -6.62 21.27 1.03
C GLY A 38 -5.36 20.86 1.79
N ALA A 39 -4.45 21.81 1.99
CA ALA A 39 -3.16 21.57 2.64
C ALA A 39 -3.29 21.07 4.10
N TRP A 40 -4.31 21.54 4.83
CA TRP A 40 -4.58 21.09 6.20
C TRP A 40 -5.05 19.63 6.26
N GLY A 41 -5.84 19.20 5.26
CA GLY A 41 -6.21 17.80 5.10
C GLY A 41 -5.00 16.89 4.87
N VAL A 42 -4.02 17.34 4.08
CA VAL A 42 -2.75 16.61 3.85
C VAL A 42 -1.93 16.52 5.13
N LEU A 43 -1.76 17.63 5.85
CA LEU A 43 -1.03 17.66 7.12
C LEU A 43 -1.67 16.73 8.16
N GLY A 44 -2.98 16.84 8.35
CA GLY A 44 -3.73 15.96 9.25
C GLY A 44 -3.64 14.50 8.82
N GLY A 45 -3.79 14.22 7.52
CA GLY A 45 -3.68 12.88 6.97
C GLY A 45 -2.29 12.25 7.12
N PHE A 46 -1.24 13.05 6.99
CA PHE A 46 0.13 12.58 7.18
C PHE A 46 0.40 12.23 8.65
N LEU A 47 -0.05 13.09 9.58
CA LEU A 47 0.07 12.85 11.02
C LEU A 47 -0.75 11.63 11.48
N LEU A 48 -1.92 11.43 10.88
CA LEU A 48 -2.81 10.30 11.14
C LEU A 48 -2.51 9.08 10.27
N GLY A 49 -1.31 8.97 9.70
CA GLY A 49 -0.91 8.00 8.67
C GLY A 49 -1.68 6.66 8.63
N PRO A 50 -1.65 5.83 9.69
CA PRO A 50 -2.37 4.56 9.70
C PRO A 50 -3.88 4.69 9.52
N LEU A 51 -4.50 5.69 10.16
CA LEU A 51 -5.93 5.99 10.03
C LEU A 51 -6.27 6.53 8.64
N THR A 52 -5.35 7.27 8.01
CA THR A 52 -5.51 7.74 6.63
C THR A 52 -5.54 6.56 5.65
N PHE A 53 -4.69 5.55 5.85
CA PHE A 53 -4.75 4.31 5.08
C PHE A 53 -6.00 3.47 5.37
N LEU A 54 -6.56 3.58 6.57
CA LEU A 54 -7.81 2.93 6.91
C LEU A 54 -9.02 3.64 6.30
N ALA A 55 -9.13 4.97 6.38
CA ALA A 55 -10.37 5.67 6.05
C ALA A 55 -10.42 6.17 4.60
N THR A 56 -9.31 6.70 4.09
CA THR A 56 -9.28 7.39 2.79
C THR A 56 -9.60 6.49 1.60
N PRO A 57 -9.15 5.22 1.54
CA PRO A 57 -9.52 4.33 0.43
C PRO A 57 -11.02 4.02 0.37
N TRP A 58 -11.67 3.85 1.52
CA TRP A 58 -13.12 3.64 1.57
C TRP A 58 -13.89 4.91 1.24
N TYR A 59 -13.43 6.06 1.72
CA TYR A 59 -14.01 7.34 1.34
C TYR A 59 -13.92 7.54 -0.18
N ALA A 60 -12.77 7.26 -0.79
CA ALA A 60 -12.59 7.40 -2.23
C ALA A 60 -13.46 6.42 -3.03
N LEU A 61 -13.75 5.23 -2.48
CA LEU A 61 -14.70 4.30 -3.10
C LEU A 61 -16.14 4.82 -3.01
N VAL A 62 -16.59 5.19 -1.80
CA VAL A 62 -18.00 5.52 -1.54
C VAL A 62 -18.36 6.91 -2.06
N ALA A 63 -17.53 7.92 -1.81
CA ALA A 63 -17.82 9.31 -2.13
C ALA A 63 -17.35 9.71 -3.54
N LEU A 64 -16.27 9.11 -4.04
CA LEU A 64 -15.69 9.47 -5.34
C LEU A 64 -15.89 8.38 -6.42
N GLY A 65 -16.42 7.21 -6.05
CA GLY A 65 -16.62 6.09 -6.98
C GLY A 65 -15.32 5.48 -7.51
N THR A 66 -14.19 5.72 -6.84
CA THR A 66 -12.87 5.26 -7.31
C THR A 66 -12.35 4.08 -6.47
N TRP A 67 -12.12 2.95 -7.13
CA TRP A 67 -11.58 1.74 -6.52
C TRP A 67 -10.05 1.76 -6.41
N VAL A 68 -9.39 2.66 -7.16
CA VAL A 68 -7.93 2.71 -7.30
C VAL A 68 -7.20 2.78 -5.96
N PRO A 69 -7.57 3.66 -5.00
CA PRO A 69 -6.87 3.74 -3.73
C PRO A 69 -6.99 2.45 -2.92
N LEU A 70 -8.14 1.76 -3.01
CA LEU A 70 -8.41 0.53 -2.29
C LEU A 70 -7.60 -0.64 -2.87
N VAL A 71 -7.53 -0.76 -4.19
CA VAL A 71 -6.69 -1.77 -4.86
C VAL A 71 -5.20 -1.53 -4.56
N VAL A 72 -4.72 -0.30 -4.72
CA VAL A 72 -3.29 -0.01 -4.50
C VAL A 72 -2.89 -0.17 -3.05
N CYS A 73 -3.68 0.35 -2.09
CA CYS A 73 -3.32 0.28 -0.68
C CYS A 73 -3.51 -1.13 -0.10
N TYR A 74 -4.64 -1.80 -0.39
CA TYR A 74 -4.99 -3.06 0.29
C TYR A 74 -4.59 -4.28 -0.51
N ALA A 75 -4.97 -4.38 -1.78
CA ALA A 75 -4.59 -5.54 -2.59
C ALA A 75 -3.07 -5.56 -2.84
N GLY A 76 -2.50 -4.40 -3.16
CA GLY A 76 -1.05 -4.24 -3.32
C GLY A 76 -0.26 -4.58 -2.05
N GLY A 77 -0.71 -4.09 -0.90
CA GLY A 77 -0.13 -4.42 0.41
C GLY A 77 -0.21 -5.92 0.73
N PHE A 78 -1.40 -6.50 0.59
CA PHE A 78 -1.65 -7.92 0.90
C PHE A 78 -0.82 -8.86 0.02
N VAL A 79 -0.81 -8.64 -1.30
CA VAL A 79 -0.02 -9.45 -2.25
C VAL A 79 1.47 -9.33 -1.94
N SER A 80 1.95 -8.12 -1.64
CA SER A 80 3.35 -7.88 -1.30
C SER A 80 3.76 -8.62 -0.02
N THR A 81 2.93 -8.56 1.02
CA THR A 81 3.17 -9.30 2.28
C THR A 81 3.12 -10.81 2.06
N ALA A 82 2.21 -11.31 1.23
CA ALA A 82 2.14 -12.73 0.88
C ALA A 82 3.41 -13.19 0.14
N LEU A 83 3.92 -12.40 -0.80
CA LEU A 83 5.17 -12.69 -1.53
C LEU A 83 6.38 -12.71 -0.61
N ILE A 84 6.46 -11.79 0.36
CA ILE A 84 7.50 -11.80 1.40
C ILE A 84 7.40 -13.08 2.24
N GLY A 85 6.20 -13.44 2.69
CA GLY A 85 5.98 -14.65 3.50
C GLY A 85 6.32 -15.95 2.77
N ILE A 86 5.86 -16.09 1.52
CA ILE A 86 6.19 -17.23 0.66
C ILE A 86 7.70 -17.26 0.38
N GLY A 87 8.29 -16.11 0.06
CA GLY A 87 9.73 -15.99 -0.21
C GLY A 87 10.58 -16.41 0.99
N ALA A 88 10.18 -16.01 2.20
CA ALA A 88 10.81 -16.46 3.44
C ALA A 88 10.65 -17.98 3.62
N GLY A 89 9.44 -18.51 3.49
CA GLY A 89 9.17 -19.95 3.66
C GLY A 89 9.87 -20.86 2.66
N VAL A 90 10.17 -20.38 1.44
CA VAL A 90 10.91 -21.13 0.40
C VAL A 90 12.43 -21.07 0.62
N ARG A 91 12.91 -20.02 1.31
CA ARG A 91 14.34 -19.79 1.57
C ARG A 91 14.88 -20.65 2.71
N TYR A 92 14.05 -20.91 3.73
CA TYR A 92 14.35 -21.78 4.87
C TYR A 92 14.00 -23.25 4.54
#